data_AF-A0A1Y5T664-F1
#
_entry.id   AF-A0A1Y5T664-F1
#
_cell.length_a   1.000
_cell.length_b   1.000
_cell.length_c   1.000
_cell.angle_alpha   90.00
_cell.angle_beta   90.00
_cell.angle_gamma   90.00
#
_symmetry.space_group_name_H-M   'P 1'
#
loop_
_entity.id
_entity.type
_entity.pdbx_description
1 polymer ?
#
loop_
_entity_poly.entity_id
_entity_poly.type
_entity_poly.pdbx_seq_one_letter_code
_entity_poly.pdbx_strand_id
1 'polypeptide(L)'
;MRIAAFNVENLFDRARIMNLENWDDGQPVLDAYSELTSLLEEESYSKTNKAKMANLMIELDLEKDDTGQYVTLRRNRGRLVKRPKSGGIEIIADGRDDWIGWLELRGESVNEIGIDNTGRVIRDVDADVLAVVEAEDRVALKEFGDQVLERVGGQPYPHVMMIDGNDRRGIDVGLMTKNGYDITLMQSHVHELNSKGYPIFSRDCPEFLVETSSGQKIWFLVNHFKSKGYGSKKANDARRKSQASAVATYYERLKNEGYDNVVVLGDLNDLPDSDPLEPLLKDTDLREVSEHVSFDTGEFPGKGTYKLGNDTDKIDYILLSPALFNKVTAAGVFRKGAWPGSRPKRWDTYKELKKKIHVASDHHAIWVDVSM
;
A
#
# COMPACT_ATOMS: atom_id res chain seq x y z
N MET A 1 14.01 -9.55 -18.04
CA MET A 1 13.01 -9.57 -16.96
C MET A 1 12.86 -8.16 -16.44
N ARG A 2 11.65 -7.65 -16.37
CA ARG A 2 11.33 -6.35 -15.78
C ARG A 2 10.85 -6.50 -14.34
N ILE A 3 11.51 -5.81 -13.42
CA ILE A 3 11.10 -5.68 -12.02
C ILE A 3 10.60 -4.25 -11.81
N ALA A 4 9.50 -4.07 -11.08
CA ALA A 4 9.00 -2.76 -10.71
C ALA A 4 8.51 -2.69 -9.26
N ALA A 5 8.48 -1.48 -8.72
CA ALA A 5 7.80 -1.16 -7.47
C ALA A 5 6.84 0.02 -7.69
N PHE A 6 5.62 -0.08 -7.15
CA PHE A 6 4.62 0.97 -7.28
C PHE A 6 3.72 1.04 -6.04
N ASN A 7 3.60 2.24 -5.45
CA ASN A 7 2.61 2.51 -4.42
C ASN A 7 1.24 2.73 -5.09
N VAL A 8 0.24 1.94 -4.69
CA VAL A 8 -1.08 1.91 -5.29
C VAL A 8 -2.15 2.66 -4.49
N GLU A 9 -1.76 3.31 -3.38
CA GLU A 9 -2.58 4.18 -2.52
C GLU A 9 -3.96 3.62 -2.13
N ASN A 10 -4.01 2.39 -1.63
CA ASN A 10 -5.27 1.75 -1.21
C ASN A 10 -6.32 1.75 -2.34
N LEU A 11 -6.22 0.77 -3.24
CA LEU A 11 -7.01 0.70 -4.48
C LEU A 11 -8.52 0.47 -4.29
N PHE A 12 -8.94 -0.11 -3.17
CA PHE A 12 -10.28 -0.65 -2.92
C PHE A 12 -10.96 0.00 -1.71
N ASP A 13 -10.18 0.28 -0.67
CA ASP A 13 -10.59 0.96 0.55
C ASP A 13 -10.21 2.44 0.51
N ARG A 14 -10.46 3.09 -0.63
CA ARG A 14 -10.87 4.49 -0.57
C ARG A 14 -12.26 4.54 0.05
N ALA A 15 -12.31 4.27 1.36
CA ALA A 15 -13.40 4.69 2.20
C ALA A 15 -13.70 6.12 1.80
N ARG A 16 -14.93 6.35 1.34
CA ARG A 16 -15.40 7.58 0.71
C ARG A 16 -15.05 8.86 1.52
N ILE A 17 -14.72 8.68 2.78
CA ILE A 17 -14.23 9.62 3.80
C ILE A 17 -12.82 10.18 3.52
N MET A 18 -11.91 9.38 2.97
CA MET A 18 -10.51 9.75 2.69
C MET A 18 -10.33 10.49 1.35
N ASN A 19 -11.40 10.61 0.55
CA ASN A 19 -11.41 11.26 -0.77
C ASN A 19 -11.98 12.70 -0.75
N LEU A 20 -12.21 13.28 0.43
CA LEU A 20 -12.71 14.66 0.54
C LEU A 20 -11.59 15.65 0.18
N GLU A 21 -11.95 16.76 -0.48
CA GLU A 21 -10.99 17.76 -0.97
C GLU A 21 -10.10 18.34 0.16
N ASN A 22 -10.56 18.25 1.41
CA ASN A 22 -9.78 18.48 2.62
C ASN A 22 -9.82 17.26 3.53
N TRP A 23 -8.65 16.83 4.03
CA TRP A 23 -8.52 15.75 5.02
C TRP A 23 -9.34 15.99 6.30
N ASP A 24 -9.55 17.27 6.65
CA ASP A 24 -10.32 17.70 7.83
C ASP A 24 -11.80 17.32 7.76
N ASP A 25 -12.35 17.09 6.56
CA ASP A 25 -13.76 16.73 6.38
C ASP A 25 -14.01 15.22 6.60
N GLY A 26 -12.95 14.40 6.53
CA GLY A 26 -13.03 12.94 6.66
C GLY A 26 -12.77 12.42 8.07
N GLN A 27 -11.90 13.10 8.82
CA GLN A 27 -11.52 12.70 10.17
C GLN A 27 -12.72 12.45 11.11
N PRO A 28 -13.78 13.30 11.14
CA PRO A 28 -14.93 13.06 12.02
C PRO A 28 -15.64 11.74 11.73
N VAL A 29 -15.75 11.35 10.45
CA VAL A 29 -16.44 10.10 10.06
C VAL A 29 -15.58 8.87 10.40
N LEU A 30 -14.25 8.96 10.27
CA LEU A 30 -13.34 7.89 10.71
C LEU A 30 -13.34 7.73 12.24
N ASP A 31 -13.37 8.85 12.98
CA ASP A 31 -13.44 8.84 14.43
C ASP A 31 -14.76 8.22 14.90
N ALA A 32 -15.88 8.62 14.30
CA ALA A 32 -17.20 8.05 14.58
C ALA A 32 -17.28 6.55 14.21
N TYR A 33 -16.69 6.15 13.08
CA TYR A 33 -16.60 4.75 12.66
C TYR A 33 -15.78 3.90 13.65
N SER A 34 -14.60 4.38 14.04
CA SER A 34 -13.69 3.70 14.98
C SER A 34 -14.32 3.55 16.36
N GLU A 35 -14.97 4.62 16.83
CA GLU A 35 -15.65 4.63 18.11
C GLU A 35 -16.85 3.69 18.11
N LEU A 36 -17.68 3.71 17.07
CA LEU A 36 -18.82 2.80 16.97
C LEU A 36 -18.38 1.35 16.84
N THR A 37 -17.33 1.06 16.07
CA THR A 37 -16.74 -0.30 15.95
C THR A 37 -16.28 -0.81 17.31
N SER A 38 -15.62 0.03 18.10
CA SER A 38 -15.17 -0.33 19.46
C SER A 38 -16.34 -0.65 20.38
N LEU A 39 -17.42 0.14 20.32
CA LEU A 39 -18.64 -0.10 21.12
C LEU A 39 -19.36 -1.39 20.70
N LEU A 40 -19.35 -1.75 19.41
CA LEU A 40 -20.02 -2.96 18.92
C LEU A 40 -19.34 -4.25 19.40
N GLU A 41 -18.06 -4.20 19.77
CA GLU A 41 -17.29 -5.35 20.28
C GLU A 41 -17.42 -5.55 21.80
N GLU A 42 -18.13 -4.67 22.52
CA GLU A 42 -18.39 -4.87 23.95
C GLU A 42 -19.29 -6.10 24.20
N GLU A 43 -18.94 -6.91 25.21
CA GLU A 43 -19.74 -8.08 25.61
C GLU A 43 -21.18 -7.70 25.99
N SER A 44 -21.37 -6.52 26.61
CA SER A 44 -22.68 -5.98 26.96
C SER A 44 -22.75 -4.46 26.76
N TYR A 45 -23.89 -3.96 26.28
CA TYR A 45 -24.10 -2.55 25.98
C TYR A 45 -24.85 -1.86 27.11
N SER A 46 -24.15 -1.00 27.85
CA SER A 46 -24.77 -0.14 28.86
C SER A 46 -25.79 0.83 28.23
N LYS A 47 -26.74 1.34 29.02
CA LYS A 47 -27.70 2.35 28.54
C LYS A 47 -27.01 3.58 27.94
N THR A 48 -25.88 3.98 28.53
CA THR A 48 -25.05 5.09 28.03
C THR A 48 -24.42 4.74 26.68
N ASN A 49 -23.87 3.54 26.53
CA ASN A 49 -23.26 3.10 25.28
C ASN A 49 -24.29 2.93 24.17
N LYS A 50 -25.48 2.39 24.46
CA LYS A 50 -26.59 2.33 23.51
C LYS A 50 -26.99 3.70 22.97
N ALA A 51 -27.07 4.72 23.83
CA ALA A 51 -27.37 6.08 23.40
C ALA A 51 -26.25 6.67 22.52
N LYS A 52 -25.00 6.40 22.88
CA LYS A 52 -23.83 6.83 22.11
C LYS A 52 -23.76 6.16 20.74
N MET A 53 -23.98 4.85 20.68
CA MET A 53 -24.06 4.09 19.44
C MET A 53 -25.16 4.62 18.51
N ALA A 54 -26.34 4.94 19.07
CA ALA A 54 -27.42 5.53 18.29
C ALA A 54 -27.03 6.87 17.64
N ASN A 55 -26.36 7.74 18.40
CA ASN A 55 -25.89 9.03 17.87
C ASN A 55 -24.83 8.85 16.78
N LEU A 56 -23.84 7.97 17.02
CA LEU A 56 -22.80 7.66 16.04
C LEU A 56 -23.38 7.06 14.76
N MET A 57 -24.38 6.18 14.87
CA MET A 57 -25.05 5.65 13.68
C MET A 57 -25.79 6.74 12.89
N ILE A 58 -26.38 7.73 13.54
CA ILE A 58 -27.00 8.88 12.85
C ILE A 58 -25.93 9.74 12.18
N GLU A 59 -24.82 10.00 12.86
CA GLU A 59 -23.66 10.74 12.33
C GLU A 59 -23.06 10.07 11.08
N LEU A 60 -23.06 8.73 11.05
CA LEU A 60 -22.63 7.92 9.92
C LEU A 60 -23.71 7.72 8.82
N ASP A 61 -24.81 8.48 8.87
CA ASP A 61 -25.93 8.44 7.91
C ASP A 61 -26.67 7.09 7.86
N LEU A 62 -26.75 6.36 8.98
CA LEU A 62 -27.44 5.07 9.10
C LEU A 62 -28.85 5.19 9.70
N GLU A 63 -29.37 6.42 9.87
CA GLU A 63 -30.68 6.67 10.50
C GLU A 63 -31.83 6.03 9.72
N LYS A 64 -31.79 6.12 8.38
CA LYS A 64 -32.87 5.66 7.51
C LYS A 64 -32.73 4.21 7.07
N ASP A 65 -31.50 3.78 6.80
CA ASP A 65 -31.15 2.46 6.28
C ASP A 65 -29.85 1.96 6.92
N ASP A 66 -29.51 0.68 6.72
CA ASP A 66 -28.19 0.16 7.10
C ASP A 66 -27.08 0.58 6.13
N THR A 67 -27.44 1.23 5.03
CA THR A 67 -26.51 1.75 4.03
C THR A 67 -26.50 3.27 4.08
N GLY A 68 -25.48 3.86 4.71
CA GLY A 68 -25.29 5.31 4.77
C GLY A 68 -24.40 5.82 3.65
N GLN A 69 -24.07 7.11 3.68
CA GLN A 69 -23.15 7.71 2.72
C GLN A 69 -21.78 7.00 2.74
N TYR A 70 -21.14 6.88 3.89
CA TYR A 70 -19.74 6.42 3.98
C TYR A 70 -19.58 5.03 4.59
N VAL A 71 -20.61 4.50 5.23
CA VAL A 71 -20.55 3.27 6.03
C VAL A 71 -21.77 2.39 5.73
N THR A 72 -21.59 1.08 5.79
CA THR A 72 -22.66 0.08 5.75
C THR A 72 -22.63 -0.73 7.03
N LEU A 73 -23.78 -0.89 7.68
CA LEU A 73 -23.96 -1.85 8.77
C LEU A 73 -24.32 -3.23 8.18
N ARG A 74 -23.40 -4.17 8.24
CA ARG A 74 -23.63 -5.57 7.88
C ARG A 74 -24.25 -6.31 9.05
N ARG A 75 -25.32 -7.05 8.79
CA ARG A 75 -26.04 -7.86 9.80
C ARG A 75 -26.25 -9.26 9.24
N ASN A 76 -25.59 -10.24 9.85
CA ASN A 76 -25.74 -11.66 9.49
C ASN A 76 -26.83 -12.34 10.31
N ARG A 77 -26.94 -12.01 11.61
CA ARG A 77 -27.91 -12.64 12.53
C ARG A 77 -28.29 -11.71 13.67
N GLY A 78 -29.50 -11.87 14.21
CA GLY A 78 -30.01 -11.00 15.29
C GLY A 78 -30.39 -9.60 14.80
N ARG A 79 -30.73 -8.70 15.71
CA ARG A 79 -31.08 -7.31 15.38
C ARG A 79 -30.38 -6.35 16.33
N LEU A 80 -29.47 -5.54 15.80
CA LEU A 80 -28.82 -4.46 16.55
C LEU A 80 -29.77 -3.29 16.83
N VAL A 81 -30.51 -2.86 15.82
CA VAL A 81 -31.20 -1.56 15.80
C VAL A 81 -32.67 -1.67 15.39
N LYS A 82 -33.50 -0.79 15.95
CA LYS A 82 -34.85 -0.47 15.52
C LYS A 82 -34.93 1.01 15.12
N ARG A 83 -35.64 1.30 14.02
CA ARG A 83 -35.86 2.65 13.48
C ARG A 83 -37.34 3.03 13.64
N PRO A 84 -37.72 3.87 14.62
CA PRO A 84 -39.09 4.30 14.82
C PRO A 84 -39.59 5.19 13.66
N LYS A 85 -40.91 5.15 13.38
CA LYS A 85 -41.53 6.05 12.38
C LYS A 85 -41.44 7.54 12.74
N SER A 86 -41.18 7.85 14.02
CA SER A 86 -40.96 9.20 14.53
C SER A 86 -39.55 9.75 14.27
N GLY A 87 -38.65 8.95 13.67
CA GLY A 87 -37.23 9.29 13.51
C GLY A 87 -36.35 8.71 14.63
N GLY A 88 -35.04 8.75 14.40
CA GLY A 88 -34.01 8.27 15.31
C GLY A 88 -33.67 6.77 15.20
N ILE A 89 -32.71 6.38 16.04
CA ILE A 89 -32.18 5.02 16.17
C ILE A 89 -32.35 4.54 17.61
N GLU A 90 -32.84 3.31 17.79
CA GLU A 90 -32.91 2.62 19.08
C GLU A 90 -32.05 1.34 19.01
N ILE A 91 -31.01 1.24 19.84
CA ILE A 91 -30.20 0.01 19.97
C ILE A 91 -30.97 -0.98 20.85
N ILE A 92 -31.35 -2.11 20.27
CA ILE A 92 -32.19 -3.12 20.93
C ILE A 92 -31.40 -4.37 21.37
N ALA A 93 -30.19 -4.57 20.88
CA ALA A 93 -29.27 -5.59 21.39
C ALA A 93 -28.73 -5.18 22.77
N ASP A 94 -28.56 -6.13 23.68
CA ASP A 94 -27.94 -5.95 25.01
C ASP A 94 -26.44 -6.26 25.01
N GLY A 95 -25.88 -6.78 23.91
CA GLY A 95 -24.46 -7.05 23.77
C GLY A 95 -24.08 -7.80 22.50
N ARG A 96 -22.82 -8.23 22.43
CA ARG A 96 -22.26 -8.96 21.27
C ARG A 96 -22.95 -10.31 21.00
N ASP A 97 -23.48 -10.96 22.03
CA ASP A 97 -24.17 -12.26 21.89
C ASP A 97 -25.57 -12.16 21.25
N ASP A 98 -26.18 -10.97 21.24
CA ASP A 98 -27.56 -10.78 20.73
C ASP A 98 -27.61 -10.55 19.22
N TRP A 99 -26.48 -10.24 18.58
CA TRP A 99 -26.43 -9.99 17.14
C TRP A 99 -25.03 -10.21 16.55
N ILE A 100 -25.00 -10.65 15.30
CA ILE A 100 -23.79 -10.90 14.53
C ILE A 100 -23.76 -9.97 13.33
N GLY A 101 -22.73 -9.15 13.25
CA GLY A 101 -22.51 -8.17 12.18
C GLY A 101 -21.36 -7.22 12.52
N TRP A 102 -21.08 -6.29 11.61
CA TRP A 102 -19.98 -5.32 11.68
C TRP A 102 -20.30 -4.07 10.84
N LEU A 103 -19.49 -3.02 10.99
CA LEU A 103 -19.51 -1.88 10.08
C LEU A 103 -18.46 -2.07 9.00
N GLU A 104 -18.82 -1.70 7.78
CA GLU A 104 -17.94 -1.73 6.62
C GLU A 104 -17.91 -0.32 6.02
N LEU A 105 -16.72 0.20 5.73
CA LEU A 105 -16.60 1.46 5.00
C LEU A 105 -17.05 1.25 3.56
N ARG A 106 -17.86 2.16 3.04
CA ARG A 106 -18.27 2.12 1.62
C ARG A 106 -17.13 2.69 0.78
N GLY A 107 -16.53 1.84 -0.04
CA GLY A 107 -15.79 2.26 -1.22
C GLY A 107 -16.74 2.95 -2.19
N GLU A 108 -16.45 4.19 -2.57
CA GLU A 108 -17.15 4.80 -3.70
C GLU A 108 -16.51 4.32 -5.00
N SER A 109 -17.34 3.89 -5.95
CA SER A 109 -17.00 3.76 -7.37
C SER A 109 -16.70 5.11 -8.07
N VAL A 110 -16.32 6.15 -7.31
CA VAL A 110 -16.13 7.54 -7.78
C VAL A 110 -14.67 7.86 -8.10
N ASN A 111 -13.72 6.97 -7.80
CA ASN A 111 -12.39 7.04 -8.41
C ASN A 111 -12.10 5.94 -9.44
N GLU A 112 -13.11 5.55 -10.24
CA GLU A 112 -12.89 4.66 -11.39
C GLU A 112 -11.76 5.16 -12.29
N ILE A 113 -11.60 6.49 -12.45
CA ILE A 113 -10.52 7.07 -13.26
C ILE A 113 -9.15 6.88 -12.62
N GLY A 114 -8.99 7.18 -11.32
CA GLY A 114 -7.72 6.99 -10.60
C GLY A 114 -7.33 5.52 -10.53
N ILE A 115 -8.28 4.65 -10.16
CA ILE A 115 -8.12 3.19 -10.14
C ILE A 115 -7.76 2.66 -11.53
N ASP A 116 -8.46 3.10 -12.58
CA ASP A 116 -8.09 2.77 -13.96
C ASP A 116 -6.71 3.31 -14.32
N ASN A 117 -6.34 4.51 -13.87
CA ASN A 117 -5.02 5.08 -14.14
C ASN A 117 -3.94 4.28 -13.43
N THR A 118 -4.17 3.76 -12.22
CA THR A 118 -3.29 2.75 -11.59
C THR A 118 -3.17 1.53 -12.49
N GLY A 119 -4.28 1.02 -13.01
CA GLY A 119 -4.26 -0.08 -13.97
C GLY A 119 -3.47 0.24 -15.25
N ARG A 120 -3.61 1.47 -15.77
CA ARG A 120 -2.86 1.95 -16.95
C ARG A 120 -1.37 2.08 -16.66
N VAL A 121 -0.97 2.55 -15.47
CA VAL A 121 0.44 2.56 -15.05
C VAL A 121 0.98 1.13 -15.02
N ILE A 122 0.28 0.20 -14.35
CA ILE A 122 0.71 -1.20 -14.24
C ILE A 122 0.82 -1.85 -15.63
N ARG A 123 -0.15 -1.59 -16.52
CA ARG A 123 -0.13 -2.05 -17.92
C ARG A 123 1.05 -1.48 -18.69
N ASP A 124 1.33 -0.18 -18.56
CA ASP A 124 2.36 0.50 -19.37
C ASP A 124 3.78 0.24 -18.85
N VAL A 125 3.94 0.06 -17.54
CA VAL A 125 5.20 -0.41 -16.95
C VAL A 125 5.45 -1.86 -17.35
N ASP A 126 4.40 -2.69 -17.40
CA ASP A 126 4.41 -4.06 -17.90
C ASP A 126 5.44 -4.97 -17.21
N ALA A 127 5.58 -4.84 -15.89
CA ALA A 127 6.57 -5.61 -15.14
C ALA A 127 6.31 -7.12 -15.18
N ASP A 128 7.38 -7.91 -15.18
CA ASP A 128 7.29 -9.36 -14.99
C ASP A 128 7.06 -9.71 -13.52
N VAL A 129 7.70 -8.95 -12.64
CA VAL A 129 7.54 -8.99 -11.18
C VAL A 129 7.27 -7.57 -10.68
N LEU A 130 6.08 -7.35 -10.12
CA LEU A 130 5.64 -6.07 -9.59
C LEU A 130 5.48 -6.17 -8.07
N ALA A 131 6.29 -5.41 -7.34
CA ALA A 131 6.05 -5.11 -5.93
C ALA A 131 5.02 -3.98 -5.82
N VAL A 132 3.99 -4.20 -5.02
CA VAL A 132 2.98 -3.18 -4.71
C VAL A 132 3.09 -2.75 -3.26
N VAL A 133 2.85 -1.46 -3.02
CA VAL A 133 2.88 -0.84 -1.70
C VAL A 133 1.54 -0.14 -1.46
N GLU A 134 1.05 -0.18 -0.22
CA GLU A 134 -0.30 0.30 0.16
C GLU A 134 -1.43 -0.46 -0.55
N ALA A 135 -1.33 -1.79 -0.56
CA ALA A 135 -2.41 -2.67 -0.97
C ALA A 135 -3.16 -3.20 0.26
N GLU A 136 -4.49 -3.33 0.12
CA GLU A 136 -5.42 -3.72 1.19
C GLU A 136 -5.24 -5.15 1.67
N ASP A 137 -5.62 -6.08 0.80
CA ASP A 137 -5.56 -7.50 1.03
C ASP A 137 -5.32 -8.22 -0.32
N ARG A 138 -4.90 -9.49 -0.24
CA ARG A 138 -4.57 -10.29 -1.41
C ARG A 138 -5.78 -10.51 -2.35
N VAL A 139 -6.99 -10.62 -1.80
CA VAL A 139 -8.21 -10.87 -2.57
C VAL A 139 -8.55 -9.63 -3.38
N ALA A 140 -8.58 -8.47 -2.74
CA ALA A 140 -8.89 -7.21 -3.40
C ALA A 140 -7.85 -6.88 -4.50
N LEU A 141 -6.56 -7.08 -4.21
CA LEU A 141 -5.50 -6.92 -5.21
C LEU A 141 -5.65 -7.88 -6.40
N LYS A 142 -6.11 -9.11 -6.18
CA LYS A 142 -6.41 -10.06 -7.25
C LYS A 142 -7.62 -9.60 -8.07
N GLU A 143 -8.69 -9.17 -7.41
CA GLU A 143 -9.90 -8.69 -8.08
C GLU A 143 -9.62 -7.46 -8.96
N PHE A 144 -8.70 -6.60 -8.56
CA PHE A 144 -8.19 -5.53 -9.43
C PHE A 144 -7.47 -6.02 -10.66
N GLY A 145 -6.61 -7.03 -10.51
CA GLY A 145 -5.98 -7.68 -11.63
C GLY A 145 -7.03 -8.19 -12.61
N ASP A 146 -8.01 -8.93 -12.11
CA ASP A 146 -9.05 -9.55 -12.95
C ASP A 146 -9.99 -8.50 -13.58
N GLN A 147 -10.33 -7.41 -12.90
CA GLN A 147 -11.37 -6.48 -13.37
C GLN A 147 -10.79 -5.20 -13.99
N VAL A 148 -9.83 -4.58 -13.33
CA VAL A 148 -9.31 -3.26 -13.72
C VAL A 148 -8.25 -3.39 -14.79
N LEU A 149 -7.28 -4.30 -14.63
CA LEU A 149 -6.25 -4.49 -15.66
C LEU A 149 -6.89 -4.91 -16.98
N GLU A 150 -7.83 -5.86 -16.97
CA GLU A 150 -8.57 -6.25 -18.18
C GLU A 150 -9.33 -5.06 -18.80
N ARG A 151 -10.06 -4.28 -17.99
CA ARG A 151 -10.83 -3.12 -18.46
C ARG A 151 -9.96 -2.06 -19.15
N VAL A 152 -8.73 -1.86 -18.67
CA VAL A 152 -7.77 -0.91 -19.29
C VAL A 152 -6.87 -1.57 -20.34
N GLY A 153 -7.13 -2.82 -20.72
CA GLY A 153 -6.42 -3.54 -21.77
C GLY A 153 -5.06 -4.09 -21.35
N GLY A 154 -4.79 -4.20 -20.05
CA GLY A 154 -3.67 -4.95 -19.49
C GLY A 154 -4.00 -6.44 -19.31
N GLN A 155 -3.01 -7.19 -18.82
CA GLN A 155 -3.16 -8.59 -18.50
C GLN A 155 -3.12 -8.78 -16.98
N PRO A 156 -4.04 -9.56 -16.38
CA PRO A 156 -3.95 -9.94 -14.98
C PRO A 156 -2.65 -10.68 -14.68
N TYR A 157 -2.14 -10.51 -13.46
CA TYR A 157 -1.02 -11.27 -12.96
C TYR A 157 -1.54 -12.60 -12.38
N PRO A 158 -1.13 -13.77 -12.89
CA PRO A 158 -1.61 -15.08 -12.43
C PRO A 158 -1.24 -15.39 -10.98
N HIS A 159 -0.12 -14.85 -10.48
CA HIS A 159 0.28 -14.99 -9.10
C HIS A 159 0.17 -13.64 -8.40
N VAL A 160 -0.59 -13.60 -7.31
CA VAL A 160 -0.78 -12.43 -6.46
C VAL A 160 -0.67 -12.91 -5.01
N MET A 161 0.35 -12.46 -4.30
CA MET A 161 0.58 -12.81 -2.91
C MET A 161 0.89 -11.58 -2.07
N MET A 162 0.30 -11.55 -0.89
CA MET A 162 0.50 -10.52 0.13
C MET A 162 0.36 -11.18 1.51
N ILE A 163 1.03 -10.61 2.50
CA ILE A 163 0.94 -11.01 3.90
C ILE A 163 0.49 -9.79 4.69
N ASP A 164 -0.64 -9.91 5.38
CA ASP A 164 -1.22 -8.82 6.17
C ASP A 164 -0.25 -8.39 7.28
N GLY A 165 -0.08 -7.08 7.44
CA GLY A 165 0.81 -6.47 8.40
C GLY A 165 0.17 -6.20 9.76
N ASN A 166 0.88 -5.42 10.57
CA ASN A 166 0.38 -4.91 11.86
C ASN A 166 -0.30 -3.53 11.74
N ASP A 167 -0.40 -2.95 10.54
CA ASP A 167 -1.00 -1.64 10.32
C ASP A 167 -2.50 -1.79 10.08
N ARG A 168 -3.31 -1.37 11.05
CA ARG A 168 -4.77 -1.54 11.03
C ARG A 168 -5.48 -0.84 9.86
N ARG A 169 -4.78 0.00 9.11
CA ARG A 169 -5.32 0.66 7.92
C ARG A 169 -5.36 -0.26 6.69
N GLY A 170 -4.71 -1.43 6.74
CA GLY A 170 -4.63 -2.34 5.59
C GLY A 170 -3.84 -1.71 4.44
N ILE A 171 -2.66 -1.17 4.71
CA ILE A 171 -1.81 -0.53 3.67
C ILE A 171 -0.53 -1.33 3.45
N ASP A 172 -0.73 -2.63 3.25
CA ASP A 172 0.31 -3.63 3.24
C ASP A 172 1.07 -3.67 1.91
N VAL A 173 1.99 -4.64 1.81
CA VAL A 173 2.89 -4.80 0.67
C VAL A 173 2.78 -6.20 0.09
N GLY A 174 2.82 -6.29 -1.23
CA GLY A 174 2.60 -7.55 -1.94
C GLY A 174 3.47 -7.69 -3.19
N LEU A 175 3.38 -8.86 -3.80
CA LEU A 175 4.05 -9.21 -5.04
C LEU A 175 3.05 -9.80 -6.04
N MET A 176 3.11 -9.28 -7.26
CA MET A 176 2.35 -9.76 -8.41
C MET A 176 3.34 -10.25 -9.47
N THR A 177 3.17 -11.45 -10.01
CA THR A 177 4.09 -12.00 -11.02
C THR A 177 3.37 -12.60 -12.22
N LYS A 178 3.96 -12.41 -13.40
CA LYS A 178 3.48 -12.98 -14.67
C LYS A 178 3.71 -14.49 -14.73
N ASN A 179 3.09 -15.16 -15.70
CA ASN A 179 3.39 -16.55 -16.01
C ASN A 179 4.89 -16.72 -16.29
N GLY A 180 5.50 -17.77 -15.72
CA GLY A 180 6.92 -18.04 -15.85
C GLY A 180 7.79 -17.33 -14.80
N TYR A 181 7.18 -16.75 -13.78
CA TYR A 181 7.81 -16.14 -12.61
C TYR A 181 7.08 -16.63 -11.34
N ASP A 182 7.22 -17.90 -11.01
CA ASP A 182 6.41 -18.55 -9.98
C ASP A 182 6.87 -18.15 -8.57
N ILE A 183 5.93 -17.74 -7.69
CA ILE A 183 6.22 -17.52 -6.26
C ILE A 183 6.24 -18.88 -5.56
N THR A 184 7.43 -19.34 -5.17
CA THR A 184 7.67 -20.70 -4.66
C THR A 184 7.83 -20.78 -3.15
N LEU A 185 8.39 -19.75 -2.52
CA LEU A 185 8.53 -19.63 -1.07
C LEU A 185 8.16 -18.23 -0.62
N MET A 186 7.66 -18.14 0.62
CA MET A 186 7.37 -16.88 1.29
C MET A 186 7.78 -16.96 2.76
N GLN A 187 8.37 -15.89 3.27
CA GLN A 187 8.74 -15.75 4.67
C GLN A 187 8.27 -14.38 5.19
N SER A 188 7.58 -14.38 6.32
CA SER A 188 7.06 -13.17 6.98
C SER A 188 7.91 -12.79 8.18
N HIS A 189 8.05 -11.49 8.41
CA HIS A 189 8.74 -10.91 9.56
C HIS A 189 7.80 -10.03 10.41
N VAL A 190 6.48 -10.14 10.20
CA VAL A 190 5.46 -9.30 10.83
C VAL A 190 5.47 -9.41 12.36
N HIS A 191 5.90 -10.56 12.88
CA HIS A 191 5.92 -10.87 14.30
C HIS A 191 7.20 -10.41 15.02
N GLU A 192 8.21 -9.94 14.30
CA GLU A 192 9.49 -9.58 14.89
C GLU A 192 9.41 -8.28 15.70
N LEU A 193 10.01 -8.31 16.89
CA LEU A 193 10.02 -7.21 17.85
C LEU A 193 11.42 -6.61 17.97
N ASN A 194 11.48 -5.29 18.14
CA ASN A 194 12.72 -4.61 18.50
C ASN A 194 13.07 -4.84 19.98
N SER A 195 14.25 -4.35 20.40
CA SER A 195 14.75 -4.50 21.78
C SER A 195 13.85 -3.89 22.87
N LYS A 196 12.84 -3.10 22.50
CA LYS A 196 11.86 -2.51 23.40
C LYS A 196 10.50 -3.24 23.37
N GLY A 197 10.40 -4.37 22.67
CA GLY A 197 9.19 -5.16 22.56
C GLY A 197 8.13 -4.62 21.58
N TYR A 198 8.48 -3.64 20.74
CA TYR A 198 7.56 -3.13 19.70
C TYR A 198 7.82 -3.81 18.36
N PRO A 199 6.80 -4.05 17.53
CA PRO A 199 6.99 -4.58 16.18
C PRO A 199 7.97 -3.73 15.36
N ILE A 200 8.98 -4.37 14.78
CA ILE A 200 9.93 -3.71 13.88
C ILE A 200 9.16 -3.13 12.70
N PHE A 201 8.37 -3.98 12.06
CA PHE A 201 7.53 -3.68 10.91
C PHE A 201 6.08 -3.42 11.34
N SER A 202 5.50 -2.31 10.89
CA SER A 202 4.02 -2.21 10.91
C SER A 202 3.37 -2.68 9.61
N ARG A 203 4.05 -2.58 8.47
CA ARG A 203 3.72 -3.34 7.26
C ARG A 203 4.89 -4.26 7.04
N ASP A 204 4.62 -5.53 6.80
CA ASP A 204 5.63 -6.59 6.81
C ASP A 204 6.79 -6.29 5.83
N CYS A 205 7.92 -6.96 6.01
CA CYS A 205 8.96 -7.11 5.00
C CYS A 205 8.92 -8.56 4.49
N PRO A 206 7.90 -8.97 3.72
CA PRO A 206 7.83 -10.33 3.24
C PRO A 206 8.99 -10.61 2.28
N GLU A 207 9.63 -11.76 2.48
CA GLU A 207 10.56 -12.32 1.50
C GLU A 207 9.79 -13.25 0.57
N PHE A 208 9.92 -13.07 -0.74
CA PHE A 208 9.36 -13.95 -1.75
C PHE A 208 10.46 -14.54 -2.62
N LEU A 209 10.49 -15.87 -2.77
CA LEU A 209 11.33 -16.54 -3.75
C LEU A 209 10.56 -16.73 -5.04
N VAL A 210 11.00 -16.03 -6.09
CA VAL A 210 10.48 -16.19 -7.45
C VAL A 210 11.40 -17.07 -8.26
N GLU A 211 10.85 -18.10 -8.89
CA GLU A 211 11.55 -18.96 -9.83
C GLU A 211 11.12 -18.63 -11.27
N THR A 212 12.10 -18.32 -12.13
CA THR A 212 11.83 -18.07 -13.55
C THR A 212 11.63 -19.38 -14.31
N SER A 213 11.02 -19.33 -15.50
CA SER A 213 10.98 -20.51 -16.39
C SER A 213 12.36 -21.04 -16.81
N SER A 214 13.41 -20.24 -16.67
CA SER A 214 14.81 -20.67 -16.88
C SER A 214 15.45 -21.30 -15.63
N GLY A 215 14.70 -21.46 -14.53
CA GLY A 215 15.17 -22.01 -13.26
C GLY A 215 16.00 -21.03 -12.42
N GLN A 216 16.03 -19.74 -12.77
CA GLN A 216 16.70 -18.73 -11.95
C GLN A 216 15.85 -18.40 -10.74
N LYS A 217 16.49 -18.36 -9.57
CA LYS A 217 15.85 -18.03 -8.30
C LYS A 217 16.25 -16.62 -7.91
N ILE A 218 15.25 -15.79 -7.61
CA ILE A 218 15.44 -14.40 -7.16
C ILE A 218 14.61 -14.17 -5.90
N TRP A 219 15.24 -13.63 -4.86
CA TRP A 219 14.55 -13.20 -3.66
C TRP A 219 14.12 -11.74 -3.76
N PHE A 220 12.88 -11.46 -3.35
CA PHE A 220 12.30 -10.13 -3.29
C PHE A 220 11.91 -9.81 -1.85
N LEU A 221 12.48 -8.74 -1.29
CA LEU A 221 12.17 -8.21 0.03
C LEU A 221 11.38 -6.91 -0.16
N VAL A 222 10.06 -6.99 -0.05
CA VAL A 222 9.16 -5.87 -0.33
C VAL A 222 8.97 -5.02 0.93
N ASN A 223 9.04 -3.69 0.82
CA ASN A 223 9.09 -2.83 2.00
C ASN A 223 8.15 -1.62 1.90
N HIS A 224 7.56 -1.28 3.05
CA HIS A 224 6.92 0.02 3.29
C HIS A 224 7.30 0.53 4.70
N PHE A 225 8.33 1.37 4.74
CA PHE A 225 8.91 1.89 5.97
C PHE A 225 8.03 2.94 6.65
N LYS A 226 8.31 3.24 7.91
CA LYS A 226 7.55 4.21 8.69
C LYS A 226 7.59 5.61 8.05
N SER A 227 6.43 6.06 7.55
CA SER A 227 6.22 7.42 7.05
C SER A 227 6.62 8.52 8.05
N LYS A 228 7.09 9.65 7.50
CA LYS A 228 7.44 10.88 8.22
C LYS A 228 6.23 11.69 8.68
N GLY A 229 5.04 11.42 8.14
CA GLY A 229 3.86 12.29 8.31
C GLY A 229 3.23 12.33 9.71
N TYR A 230 3.45 11.29 10.53
CA TYR A 230 2.81 11.20 11.86
C TYR A 230 3.77 10.70 12.94
N GLY A 231 3.75 11.35 14.10
CA GLY A 231 4.64 11.10 15.22
C GLY A 231 5.86 12.00 15.24
N SER A 232 6.70 11.88 16.28
CA SER A 232 7.93 12.70 16.35
C SER A 232 8.97 12.23 15.34
N LYS A 233 9.69 13.17 14.72
CA LYS A 233 10.80 12.89 13.80
C LYS A 233 11.77 11.86 14.38
N LYS A 234 12.22 12.08 15.62
CA LYS A 234 13.16 11.19 16.33
C LYS A 234 12.65 9.74 16.42
N ALA A 235 11.36 9.54 16.74
CA ALA A 235 10.79 8.21 16.84
C ALA A 235 10.62 7.54 15.46
N ASN A 236 10.20 8.31 14.46
CA ASN A 236 10.05 7.83 13.09
C ASN A 236 11.39 7.43 12.48
N ASP A 237 12.41 8.27 12.63
CA ASP A 237 13.78 8.01 12.17
C ASP A 237 14.36 6.77 12.86
N ALA A 238 14.20 6.64 14.18
CA ALA A 238 14.64 5.46 14.91
C ALA A 238 13.93 4.18 14.44
N ARG A 239 12.64 4.26 14.11
CA ARG A 239 11.89 3.13 13.56
C ARG A 239 12.37 2.76 12.17
N ARG A 240 12.52 3.73 11.25
CA ARG A 240 13.08 3.46 9.92
C ARG A 240 14.48 2.86 10.00
N LYS A 241 15.34 3.32 10.91
CA LYS A 241 16.67 2.73 11.13
C LYS A 241 16.58 1.28 11.59
N SER A 242 15.67 0.97 12.51
CA SER A 242 15.42 -0.41 12.94
C SER A 242 14.93 -1.30 11.80
N GLN A 243 14.07 -0.77 10.92
CA GLN A 243 13.59 -1.49 9.74
C GLN A 243 14.73 -1.73 8.74
N ALA A 244 15.52 -0.69 8.42
CA ALA A 244 16.68 -0.79 7.54
C ALA A 244 17.70 -1.83 8.03
N SER A 245 18.04 -1.81 9.32
CA SER A 245 18.96 -2.79 9.92
C SER A 245 18.42 -4.23 9.87
N ALA A 246 17.11 -4.43 10.04
CA ALA A 246 16.49 -5.74 9.92
C ALA A 246 16.57 -6.26 8.47
N VAL A 247 16.17 -5.44 7.50
CA VAL A 247 16.25 -5.79 6.07
C VAL A 247 17.69 -6.10 5.65
N ALA A 248 18.68 -5.32 6.12
CA ALA A 248 20.10 -5.60 5.87
C ALA A 248 20.53 -6.95 6.44
N THR A 249 20.02 -7.32 7.62
CA THR A 249 20.28 -8.63 8.23
C THR A 249 19.68 -9.77 7.40
N TYR A 250 18.46 -9.61 6.89
CA TYR A 250 17.82 -10.61 6.03
C TYR A 250 18.56 -10.76 4.70
N TYR A 251 18.98 -9.64 4.10
CA TYR A 251 19.79 -9.64 2.89
C TYR A 251 21.12 -10.39 3.08
N GLU A 252 21.86 -10.09 4.14
CA GLU A 252 23.13 -10.78 4.42
C GLU A 252 22.92 -12.26 4.79
N ARG A 253 21.81 -12.60 5.45
CA ARG A 253 21.43 -14.01 5.66
C ARG A 253 21.27 -14.74 4.32
N LEU A 254 20.49 -14.21 3.38
CA LEU A 254 20.28 -14.83 2.08
C LEU A 254 21.58 -14.99 1.28
N LYS A 255 22.48 -13.99 1.34
CA LYS A 255 23.81 -14.11 0.74
C LYS A 255 24.64 -15.24 1.38
N ASN A 256 24.65 -15.33 2.70
CA ASN A 256 25.36 -16.38 3.42
C ASN A 256 24.77 -17.79 3.16
N GLU A 257 23.48 -17.87 2.84
CA GLU A 257 22.81 -19.09 2.37
C GLU A 257 23.12 -19.43 0.89
N GLY A 258 23.85 -18.57 0.18
CA GLY A 258 24.30 -18.78 -1.20
C GLY A 258 23.39 -18.19 -2.28
N TYR A 259 22.48 -17.28 -1.93
CA TYR A 259 21.63 -16.60 -2.90
C TYR A 259 22.27 -15.31 -3.41
N ASP A 260 22.68 -15.31 -4.67
CA ASP A 260 23.31 -14.14 -5.32
C ASP A 260 22.31 -13.14 -5.90
N ASN A 261 21.07 -13.57 -6.17
CA ASN A 261 20.03 -12.74 -6.77
C ASN A 261 19.02 -12.29 -5.71
N VAL A 262 19.20 -11.09 -5.17
CA VAL A 262 18.30 -10.52 -4.17
C VAL A 262 17.94 -9.08 -4.53
N VAL A 263 16.68 -8.74 -4.35
CA VAL A 263 16.10 -7.43 -4.63
C VAL A 263 15.43 -6.93 -3.35
N VAL A 264 15.80 -5.74 -2.89
CA VAL A 264 15.07 -5.02 -1.84
C VAL A 264 14.36 -3.85 -2.50
N LEU A 265 13.02 -3.78 -2.40
CA LEU A 265 12.24 -2.79 -3.15
C LEU A 265 10.99 -2.31 -2.42
N GLY A 266 10.51 -1.13 -2.80
CA GLY A 266 9.30 -0.49 -2.24
C GLY A 266 9.56 0.92 -1.74
N ASP A 267 8.68 1.42 -0.86
CA ASP A 267 8.78 2.75 -0.27
C ASP A 267 9.57 2.69 1.06
N LEU A 268 10.80 3.22 1.04
CA LEU A 268 11.66 3.28 2.22
C LEU A 268 11.44 4.57 3.04
N ASN A 269 10.58 5.48 2.57
CA ASN A 269 10.11 6.68 3.26
C ASN A 269 11.22 7.62 3.74
N ASP A 270 12.41 7.55 3.14
CA ASP A 270 13.53 8.44 3.45
C ASP A 270 14.47 8.64 2.27
N LEU A 271 15.39 9.60 2.41
CA LEU A 271 16.29 10.04 1.34
C LEU A 271 17.58 9.21 1.30
N PRO A 272 18.27 9.17 0.14
CA PRO A 272 19.45 8.32 -0.04
C PRO A 272 20.60 8.61 0.94
N ASP A 273 20.71 9.84 1.42
CA ASP A 273 21.75 10.32 2.33
C ASP A 273 21.35 10.30 3.82
N SER A 274 20.15 9.81 4.13
CA SER A 274 19.58 9.87 5.47
C SER A 274 20.17 8.82 6.45
N ASP A 275 20.44 9.25 7.69
CA ASP A 275 20.91 8.38 8.78
C ASP A 275 20.07 7.09 8.99
N PRO A 276 18.74 7.08 8.78
CA PRO A 276 17.93 5.87 8.92
C PRO A 276 18.18 4.82 7.84
N LEU A 277 18.60 5.20 6.62
CA LEU A 277 18.81 4.25 5.52
C LEU A 277 20.26 3.79 5.38
N GLU A 278 21.21 4.35 6.13
CA GLU A 278 22.61 3.91 6.11
C GLU A 278 22.81 2.39 6.26
N PRO A 279 22.09 1.68 7.15
CA PRO A 279 22.26 0.23 7.29
C PRO A 279 22.02 -0.55 6.00
N LEU A 280 21.21 -0.02 5.07
CA LEU A 280 20.97 -0.61 3.77
C LEU A 280 21.88 -0.02 2.70
N LEU A 281 21.94 1.32 2.60
CA LEU A 281 22.56 2.01 1.48
C LEU A 281 24.08 2.17 1.60
N LYS A 282 24.64 2.04 2.81
CA LYS A 282 26.08 2.20 3.08
C LYS A 282 26.71 0.94 3.67
N ASP A 283 25.99 0.23 4.52
CA ASP A 283 26.53 -0.91 5.27
C ASP A 283 26.32 -2.27 4.57
N THR A 284 25.68 -2.28 3.39
CA THR A 284 25.60 -3.45 2.50
C THR A 284 26.21 -3.15 1.13
N ASP A 285 26.39 -4.17 0.30
CA ASP A 285 26.80 -4.04 -1.10
C ASP A 285 25.63 -3.92 -2.08
N LEU A 286 24.40 -3.73 -1.59
CA LEU A 286 23.24 -3.42 -2.42
C LEU A 286 23.50 -2.16 -3.26
N ARG A 287 23.05 -2.20 -4.51
CA ARG A 287 23.21 -1.11 -5.47
C ARG A 287 21.85 -0.57 -5.88
N GLU A 288 21.68 0.72 -5.70
CA GLU A 288 20.44 1.41 -6.03
C GLU A 288 20.35 1.65 -7.54
N VAL A 289 19.19 1.33 -8.12
CA VAL A 289 18.95 1.33 -9.57
C VAL A 289 19.03 2.72 -10.22
N SER A 290 18.60 3.77 -9.53
CA SER A 290 18.72 5.17 -9.99
C SER A 290 20.16 5.68 -10.10
N GLU A 291 21.15 4.98 -9.53
CA GLU A 291 22.57 5.24 -9.74
C GLU A 291 23.15 4.46 -10.93
N HIS A 292 22.36 3.63 -11.61
CA HIS A 292 22.79 2.99 -12.85
C HIS A 292 22.80 3.97 -14.02
N VAL A 293 23.79 3.86 -14.91
CA VAL A 293 23.98 4.78 -16.05
C VAL A 293 22.82 4.79 -17.05
N SER A 294 22.04 3.71 -17.10
CA SER A 294 20.86 3.60 -17.96
C SER A 294 19.57 4.11 -17.31
N PHE A 295 19.63 4.67 -16.10
CA PHE A 295 18.43 5.15 -15.41
C PHE A 295 17.83 6.37 -16.14
N ASP A 296 16.64 6.17 -16.70
CA ASP A 296 15.87 7.19 -17.39
C ASP A 296 14.92 7.92 -16.44
N THR A 297 15.11 9.22 -16.28
CA THR A 297 14.24 10.09 -15.47
C THR A 297 13.00 10.57 -16.23
N GLY A 298 12.94 10.30 -17.54
CA GLY A 298 11.89 10.73 -18.45
C GLY A 298 12.00 12.22 -18.80
N GLU A 299 10.85 12.87 -18.97
CA GLU A 299 10.79 14.29 -19.37
C GLU A 299 11.31 15.26 -18.30
N PHE A 300 11.23 14.86 -17.02
CA PHE A 300 11.68 15.67 -15.89
C PHE A 300 12.99 15.10 -15.33
N PRO A 301 14.07 15.91 -15.23
CA PRO A 301 15.41 15.41 -14.92
C PRO A 301 15.59 14.90 -13.49
N GLY A 302 14.70 15.25 -12.56
CA GLY A 302 14.79 14.81 -11.16
C GLY A 302 14.62 13.29 -11.03
N LYS A 303 15.30 12.69 -10.08
CA LYS A 303 15.16 11.27 -9.72
C LYS A 303 14.02 11.03 -8.73
N GLY A 304 13.45 12.08 -8.14
CA GLY A 304 12.37 11.98 -7.15
C GLY A 304 11.22 11.09 -7.62
N THR A 305 10.73 10.27 -6.69
CA THR A 305 9.70 9.25 -6.92
C THR A 305 8.35 9.65 -6.33
N TYR A 306 8.28 10.79 -5.63
CA TYR A 306 7.08 11.28 -4.96
C TYR A 306 6.69 12.69 -5.40
N LYS A 307 5.38 12.99 -5.38
CA LYS A 307 4.75 14.27 -5.74
C LYS A 307 5.20 14.81 -7.10
N LEU A 308 6.00 15.88 -7.10
CA LEU A 308 6.46 16.57 -8.31
C LEU A 308 7.81 16.02 -8.80
N GLY A 309 8.34 14.97 -8.16
CA GLY A 309 9.55 14.30 -8.59
C GLY A 309 10.84 15.04 -8.30
N ASN A 310 10.86 15.97 -7.33
CA ASN A 310 12.11 16.63 -6.94
C ASN A 310 13.05 15.62 -6.26
N ASP A 311 14.37 15.82 -6.34
CA ASP A 311 15.32 14.88 -5.72
C ASP A 311 15.16 14.75 -4.19
N THR A 312 14.59 15.77 -3.54
CA THR A 312 14.20 15.75 -2.12
C THR A 312 12.97 14.88 -1.83
N ASP A 313 12.38 14.28 -2.86
CA ASP A 313 11.20 13.41 -2.83
C ASP A 313 11.56 12.01 -3.38
N LYS A 314 12.84 11.58 -3.31
CA LYS A 314 13.30 10.22 -3.68
C LYS A 314 13.14 9.28 -2.49
N ILE A 315 11.99 8.61 -2.39
CA ILE A 315 11.65 7.74 -1.25
C ILE A 315 11.33 6.29 -1.64
N ASP A 316 11.14 6.01 -2.93
CA ASP A 316 10.93 4.67 -3.47
C ASP A 316 12.24 4.13 -4.05
N TYR A 317 12.53 2.85 -3.80
CA TYR A 317 13.80 2.23 -4.12
C TYR A 317 13.63 0.85 -4.78
N ILE A 318 14.55 0.55 -5.70
CA ILE A 318 14.91 -0.81 -6.09
C ILE A 318 16.41 -0.93 -5.83
N LEU A 319 16.77 -1.76 -4.86
CA LEU A 319 18.14 -2.08 -4.50
C LEU A 319 18.42 -3.51 -4.98
N LEU A 320 19.48 -3.68 -5.76
CA LEU A 320 19.87 -4.96 -6.34
C LEU A 320 21.16 -5.45 -5.67
N SER A 321 21.25 -6.76 -5.46
CA SER A 321 22.55 -7.39 -5.20
C SER A 321 23.53 -7.10 -6.35
N PRO A 322 24.85 -7.08 -6.11
CA PRO A 322 25.83 -6.80 -7.17
C PRO A 322 25.67 -7.69 -8.41
N ALA A 323 25.33 -8.98 -8.22
CA ALA A 323 25.13 -9.92 -9.32
C ALA A 323 23.96 -9.52 -10.24
N LEU A 324 22.86 -9.01 -9.68
CA LEU A 324 21.73 -8.51 -10.46
C LEU A 324 22.01 -7.12 -11.04
N PHE A 325 22.68 -6.24 -10.28
CA PHE A 325 23.01 -4.89 -10.76
C PHE A 325 23.89 -4.94 -12.01
N ASN A 326 24.83 -5.88 -12.09
CA ASN A 326 25.69 -6.09 -13.26
C ASN A 326 24.94 -6.61 -14.50
N LYS A 327 23.68 -7.05 -14.33
CA LYS A 327 22.80 -7.53 -15.41
C LYS A 327 21.78 -6.47 -15.83
N VAL A 328 21.81 -5.26 -15.26
CA VAL A 328 20.88 -4.19 -15.61
C VAL A 328 21.11 -3.75 -17.05
N THR A 329 20.05 -3.80 -17.86
CA THR A 329 20.07 -3.34 -19.26
C THR A 329 19.40 -1.98 -19.42
N ALA A 330 18.35 -1.72 -18.65
CA ALA A 330 17.62 -0.46 -18.63
C ALA A 330 16.97 -0.24 -17.26
N ALA A 331 16.71 1.01 -16.90
CA ALA A 331 15.98 1.33 -15.68
C ALA A 331 15.32 2.70 -15.81
N GLY A 332 14.37 3.02 -14.94
CA GLY A 332 13.82 4.36 -14.92
C GLY A 332 12.66 4.57 -13.97
N VAL A 333 12.07 5.76 -14.09
CA VAL A 333 10.86 6.19 -13.39
C VAL A 333 9.74 6.44 -14.39
N PHE A 334 8.55 5.94 -14.08
CA PHE A 334 7.35 6.10 -14.90
C PHE A 334 6.38 7.09 -14.26
N ARG A 335 6.21 8.26 -14.90
CA ARG A 335 5.54 9.43 -14.30
C ARG A 335 4.11 9.68 -14.78
N LYS A 336 3.66 9.05 -15.88
CA LYS A 336 2.38 9.40 -16.58
C LYS A 336 1.12 9.31 -15.71
N GLY A 337 1.15 8.50 -14.65
CA GLY A 337 0.04 8.34 -13.70
C GLY A 337 -0.03 9.41 -12.60
N ALA A 338 1.03 10.21 -12.41
CA ALA A 338 1.12 11.18 -11.33
C ALA A 338 0.85 12.62 -11.79
N TRP A 339 0.49 13.49 -10.83
CA TRP A 339 0.17 14.88 -11.13
C TRP A 339 1.39 15.67 -11.60
N PRO A 340 1.38 16.30 -12.80
CA PRO A 340 2.58 16.87 -13.42
C PRO A 340 2.88 18.30 -12.95
N GLY A 341 2.15 18.82 -11.96
CA GLY A 341 2.10 20.25 -11.67
C GLY A 341 1.20 21.01 -12.65
N SER A 342 1.04 22.31 -12.44
CA SER A 342 0.09 23.13 -13.20
C SER A 342 0.73 23.96 -14.32
N ARG A 343 1.88 24.63 -14.09
CA ARG A 343 2.53 25.53 -15.07
C ARG A 343 4.05 25.74 -14.78
N PRO A 344 4.96 25.31 -15.67
CA PRO A 344 4.74 24.32 -16.74
C PRO A 344 4.45 22.94 -16.13
N LYS A 345 3.78 22.08 -16.92
CA LYS A 345 3.71 20.65 -16.59
C LYS A 345 5.12 20.06 -16.71
N ARG A 346 5.49 19.18 -15.78
CA ARG A 346 6.82 18.54 -15.74
C ARG A 346 6.93 17.30 -16.65
N TRP A 347 5.79 16.66 -16.96
CA TRP A 347 5.72 15.49 -17.83
C TRP A 347 4.33 15.38 -18.47
N ASP A 348 4.22 14.59 -19.53
CA ASP A 348 2.95 14.20 -20.11
C ASP A 348 2.22 13.17 -19.24
N THR A 349 0.89 13.21 -19.27
CA THR A 349 0.01 12.34 -18.47
C THR A 349 -1.05 11.66 -19.33
N TYR A 350 -1.75 10.68 -18.76
CA TYR A 350 -2.96 10.14 -19.38
C TYR A 350 -3.99 11.23 -19.67
N LYS A 351 -4.74 11.07 -20.76
CA LYS A 351 -5.81 12.02 -21.17
C LYS A 351 -6.95 12.09 -20.14
N GLU A 352 -7.10 11.04 -19.34
CA GLU A 352 -8.06 10.91 -18.25
C GLU A 352 -7.63 11.71 -17.01
N LEU A 353 -6.33 11.97 -16.83
CA LEU A 353 -5.76 12.72 -15.71
C LEU A 353 -5.98 14.23 -15.89
N LYS A 354 -7.17 14.68 -15.54
CA LYS A 354 -7.63 16.08 -15.68
C LYS A 354 -7.59 16.86 -14.36
N LYS A 355 -7.63 16.17 -13.22
CA LYS A 355 -7.63 16.73 -11.87
C LYS A 355 -6.66 15.91 -10.99
N LYS A 356 -6.18 16.50 -9.89
CA LYS A 356 -5.31 15.80 -8.92
C LYS A 356 -5.91 14.50 -8.40
N ILE A 357 -7.23 14.45 -8.20
CA ILE A 357 -7.90 13.24 -7.71
C ILE A 357 -7.87 12.08 -8.75
N HIS A 358 -7.59 12.36 -10.02
CA HIS A 358 -7.48 11.33 -11.08
C HIS A 358 -6.09 10.70 -11.15
N VAL A 359 -5.15 11.03 -10.27
CA VAL A 359 -3.84 10.37 -10.29
C VAL A 359 -4.01 8.87 -10.02
N ALA A 360 -3.10 8.09 -10.60
CA ALA A 360 -2.91 6.69 -10.22
C ALA A 360 -2.36 6.59 -8.79
N SER A 361 -1.42 7.47 -8.48
CA SER A 361 -0.74 7.61 -7.19
C SER A 361 -0.03 8.96 -7.16
N ASP A 362 0.25 9.50 -5.98
CA ASP A 362 1.19 10.59 -5.76
C ASP A 362 2.65 10.10 -5.78
N HIS A 363 2.89 8.78 -5.81
CA HIS A 363 4.16 8.16 -6.16
C HIS A 363 4.26 7.85 -7.67
N HIS A 364 5.50 7.73 -8.13
CA HIS A 364 5.85 7.26 -9.47
C HIS A 364 6.29 5.80 -9.39
N ALA A 365 5.89 5.00 -10.38
CA ALA A 365 6.42 3.64 -10.49
C ALA A 365 7.90 3.69 -10.87
N ILE A 366 8.72 2.87 -10.24
CA ILE A 366 10.13 2.69 -10.60
C ILE A 366 10.33 1.29 -11.16
N TRP A 367 11.21 1.13 -12.14
CA TRP A 367 11.41 -0.13 -12.83
C TRP A 367 12.87 -0.35 -13.23
N VAL A 368 13.22 -1.63 -13.41
CA VAL A 368 14.52 -2.08 -13.91
C VAL A 368 14.35 -3.31 -14.79
N ASP A 369 15.06 -3.32 -15.91
CA ASP A 369 15.22 -4.49 -16.77
C ASP A 369 16.56 -5.15 -16.48
N VAL A 370 16.53 -6.45 -16.19
CA VAL A 370 17.71 -7.29 -15.99
C VAL A 370 17.75 -8.42 -17.01
N SER A 371 18.94 -8.70 -17.55
CA SER A 371 19.20 -9.85 -18.42
C SER A 371 19.33 -11.11 -17.56
N MET A 372 18.36 -12.03 -17.65
CA MET A 372 18.30 -13.26 -16.85
C MET A 372 18.77 -14.48 -17.62
#